data_AF-A0A1D2MYS6-F1
#
_entry.id   AF-A0A1D2MYS6-F1
#
_cell.length_a   1.000
_cell.length_b   1.000
_cell.length_c   1.000
_cell.angle_alpha   90.00
_cell.angle_beta   90.00
_cell.angle_gamma   90.00
#
_symmetry.space_group_name_H-M   'P 1'
#
loop_
_entity.id
_entity.type
_entity.pdbx_description
1 polymer ?
#
loop_
_entity_poly.entity_id
_entity_poly.type
_entity_poly.pdbx_seq_one_letter_code
_entity_poly.pdbx_strand_id
1 'polypeptide(L)'
;MVHPFFLKVRETREIFCMQFRERFKVFFLEDEEGYNNVSTWLDEVASFFPSEGFQIPAESLLIAQSYFTEFGVDRNENLSVFHFWALLIAIDQNLQNHGFTRDDNIFAFMVTQKFNDVQVVIIGNDPHESELSSGFAFHNSKCDSTRNLIGSVQYEMNLISVGENESPLQLDDGFYTDAKDNCDLSGWISQNVLLINIILTYSRNYPFVTEAWKNITGFFIKRLNDSRNSAVFMLLGMDVSIHDKNGTEPLINCETHLKLELYHPGNYWQQIKNLSWESKLPFINTNLYLHQRDKANYMVDWMSINSVLTEKENRMIELRKLFDDIIVEETSGTWRSLSIVNEDGVRQMRKNSP
;
A
#
# COMPACT_ATOMS: atom_id res chain seq x y z
N MET A 1 9.98 -2.54 -21.31
CA MET A 1 11.00 -1.57 -21.81
C MET A 1 10.38 -0.24 -21.56
N VAL A 2 11.08 0.64 -20.85
CA VAL A 2 10.49 1.88 -20.35
C VAL A 2 9.96 2.72 -21.51
N HIS A 3 8.76 3.23 -21.35
CA HIS A 3 8.12 4.07 -22.35
C HIS A 3 9.03 5.24 -22.81
N PRO A 4 9.14 5.54 -24.13
CA PRO A 4 10.06 6.55 -24.67
C PRO A 4 9.94 7.94 -24.05
N PHE A 5 8.72 8.34 -23.70
CA PHE A 5 8.48 9.62 -23.02
C PHE A 5 9.24 9.73 -21.69
N PHE A 6 9.19 8.71 -20.83
CA PHE A 6 9.86 8.76 -19.52
C PHE A 6 11.38 8.64 -19.64
N LEU A 7 11.88 7.98 -20.70
CA LEU A 7 13.30 8.02 -21.04
C LEU A 7 13.73 9.45 -21.38
N LYS A 8 12.95 10.16 -22.20
CA LYS A 8 13.23 11.55 -22.55
C LYS A 8 13.18 12.48 -21.34
N VAL A 9 12.17 12.33 -20.46
CA VAL A 9 12.08 13.10 -19.20
C VAL A 9 13.40 13.02 -18.40
N ARG A 10 14.04 11.86 -18.35
CA ARG A 10 15.32 11.65 -17.65
C ARG A 10 16.48 12.31 -18.38
N GLU A 11 16.60 12.06 -19.68
CA GLU A 11 17.65 12.62 -20.53
C GLU A 11 17.64 14.16 -20.54
N THR A 12 16.45 14.76 -20.44
CA THR A 12 16.24 16.21 -20.54
C THR A 12 15.80 16.83 -19.21
N ARG A 13 16.21 16.25 -18.07
CA ARG A 13 15.79 16.69 -16.74
C ARG A 13 16.06 18.18 -16.46
N GLU A 14 17.07 18.78 -17.09
CA GLU A 14 17.45 20.18 -16.88
C GLU A 14 16.38 21.19 -17.34
N ILE A 15 15.40 20.73 -18.13
CA ILE A 15 14.28 21.54 -18.64
C ILE A 15 13.20 21.76 -17.57
N PHE A 16 13.14 20.90 -16.55
CA PHE A 16 12.16 21.00 -15.47
C PHE A 16 12.65 21.94 -14.37
N CYS A 17 11.73 22.73 -13.81
CA CYS A 17 12.08 23.57 -12.66
C CYS A 17 12.55 22.69 -11.48
N MET A 18 13.49 23.21 -10.71
CA MET A 18 14.06 22.48 -9.57
C MET A 18 12.97 21.98 -8.61
N GLN A 19 11.94 22.79 -8.35
CA GLN A 19 10.84 22.41 -7.45
C GLN A 19 10.00 21.23 -7.95
N PHE A 20 9.81 21.07 -9.27
CA PHE A 20 9.12 19.92 -9.85
C PHE A 20 9.96 18.66 -9.71
N ARG A 21 11.26 18.78 -10.03
CA ARG A 21 12.22 17.67 -9.89
C ARG A 21 12.29 17.17 -8.45
N GLU A 22 12.39 18.07 -7.49
CA GLU A 22 12.46 17.71 -6.08
C GLU A 22 11.15 17.08 -5.57
N ARG A 23 9.98 17.46 -6.08
CA ARG A 23 8.72 16.81 -5.67
C ARG A 23 8.52 15.44 -6.30
N PHE A 24 8.99 15.25 -7.53
CA PHE A 24 8.82 14.00 -8.25
C PHE A 24 10.15 13.34 -8.66
N LYS A 25 11.08 13.25 -7.69
CA LYS A 25 12.47 12.75 -7.90
C LYS A 25 12.51 11.39 -8.62
N VAL A 26 11.50 10.55 -8.39
CA VAL A 26 11.38 9.20 -8.97
C VAL A 26 11.49 9.18 -10.51
N PHE A 27 11.04 10.23 -11.19
CA PHE A 27 11.09 10.29 -12.65
C PHE A 27 12.48 10.67 -13.18
N PHE A 28 13.43 10.99 -12.30
CA PHE A 28 14.76 11.55 -12.62
C PHE A 28 15.93 10.74 -12.05
N LEU A 29 15.70 9.54 -11.54
CA LEU A 29 16.74 8.67 -10.98
C LEU A 29 17.83 8.32 -12.01
N GLU A 30 19.10 8.30 -11.56
CA GLU A 30 20.27 7.99 -12.40
C GLU A 30 20.74 6.52 -12.31
N ASP A 31 20.33 5.77 -11.28
CA ASP A 31 20.84 4.43 -10.98
C ASP A 31 19.98 3.28 -11.55
N GLU A 32 20.60 2.11 -11.77
CA GLU A 32 19.91 0.94 -12.35
C GLU A 32 19.01 0.22 -11.33
N GLU A 33 19.36 0.20 -10.04
CA GLU A 33 18.64 -0.58 -9.03
C GLU A 33 17.26 0.01 -8.71
N GLY A 34 17.18 1.31 -8.39
CA GLY A 34 15.90 2.02 -8.27
C GLY A 34 15.20 2.19 -9.62
N TYR A 35 16.01 2.38 -10.66
CA TYR A 35 15.71 2.22 -12.09
C TYR A 35 14.60 1.21 -12.40
N ASN A 36 15.02 -0.04 -12.27
CA ASN A 36 14.25 -1.18 -12.72
C ASN A 36 12.90 -1.27 -12.01
N ASN A 37 12.83 -0.95 -10.72
CA ASN A 37 11.57 -0.97 -9.97
C ASN A 37 10.60 0.09 -10.50
N VAL A 38 11.07 1.34 -10.63
CA VAL A 38 10.27 2.45 -11.18
C VAL A 38 9.76 2.13 -12.58
N SER A 39 10.61 1.54 -13.42
CA SER A 39 10.23 1.19 -14.78
C SER A 39 9.01 0.27 -14.86
N THR A 40 8.88 -0.69 -13.93
CA THR A 40 7.72 -1.61 -13.92
C THR A 40 6.41 -0.87 -13.69
N TRP A 41 6.40 0.14 -12.83
CA TRP A 41 5.22 0.98 -12.60
C TRP A 41 4.93 1.91 -13.77
N LEU A 42 5.96 2.47 -14.41
CA LEU A 42 5.80 3.34 -15.57
C LEU A 42 5.27 2.58 -16.80
N ASP A 43 5.68 1.32 -16.98
CA ASP A 43 5.18 0.45 -18.05
C ASP A 43 3.68 0.16 -17.86
N GLU A 44 3.23 -0.01 -16.60
CA GLU A 44 1.80 -0.13 -16.27
C GLU A 44 1.04 1.16 -16.59
N VAL A 45 1.57 2.34 -16.22
CA VAL A 45 0.97 3.64 -16.55
C VAL A 45 0.82 3.80 -18.06
N ALA A 46 1.89 3.54 -18.82
CA ALA A 46 1.89 3.70 -20.26
C ALA A 46 0.87 2.79 -20.95
N SER A 47 0.68 1.58 -20.42
CA SER A 47 -0.17 0.56 -21.04
C SER A 47 -1.65 0.70 -20.64
N PHE A 48 -1.94 1.15 -19.41
CA PHE A 48 -3.27 0.98 -18.83
C PHE A 48 -3.86 2.22 -18.16
N PHE A 49 -3.10 3.31 -17.97
CA PHE A 49 -3.66 4.51 -17.35
C PHE A 49 -4.81 5.03 -18.22
N PRO A 50 -5.98 5.42 -17.66
CA PRO A 50 -7.09 5.88 -18.48
C PRO A 50 -6.68 7.03 -19.39
N SER A 51 -7.20 7.04 -20.62
CA SER A 51 -6.89 8.08 -21.62
C SER A 51 -7.88 9.25 -21.61
N GLU A 52 -8.83 9.27 -20.69
CA GLU A 52 -9.90 10.26 -20.60
C GLU A 52 -10.59 10.21 -19.23
N GLY A 53 -11.48 11.17 -18.97
CA GLY A 53 -12.31 11.21 -17.76
C GLY A 53 -11.71 12.03 -16.61
N PHE A 54 -10.60 12.72 -16.84
CA PHE A 54 -10.00 13.60 -15.85
C PHE A 54 -10.43 15.05 -16.06
N GLN A 55 -10.77 15.72 -14.96
CA GLN A 55 -10.84 17.16 -14.95
C GLN A 55 -9.41 17.66 -14.76
N ILE A 56 -8.79 18.26 -15.77
CA ILE A 56 -7.44 18.84 -15.71
C ILE A 56 -7.53 20.30 -16.16
N PRO A 57 -6.87 21.26 -15.46
CA PRO A 57 -6.85 22.65 -15.90
C PRO A 57 -6.24 22.78 -17.29
N ALA A 58 -6.83 23.65 -18.11
CA ALA A 58 -6.40 23.86 -19.51
C ALA A 58 -4.93 24.28 -19.61
N GLU A 59 -4.46 25.10 -18.66
CA GLU A 59 -3.05 25.52 -18.58
C GLU A 59 -2.11 24.31 -18.38
N SER A 60 -2.44 23.40 -17.48
CA SER A 60 -1.66 22.19 -17.23
C SER A 60 -1.60 21.27 -18.44
N LEU A 61 -2.70 21.17 -19.20
CA LEU A 61 -2.75 20.44 -20.48
C LEU A 61 -1.85 21.08 -21.55
N LEU A 62 -1.79 22.42 -21.61
CA LEU A 62 -0.91 23.13 -22.55
C LEU A 62 0.57 22.92 -22.21
N ILE A 63 0.93 22.93 -20.92
CA ILE A 63 2.29 22.63 -20.46
C ILE A 63 2.66 21.18 -20.74
N ALA A 64 1.76 20.23 -20.48
CA ALA A 64 1.98 18.83 -20.85
C ALA A 64 2.21 18.68 -22.36
N GLN A 65 1.42 19.40 -23.17
CA GLN A 65 1.55 19.40 -24.62
C GLN A 65 2.91 19.92 -25.09
N SER A 66 3.43 20.98 -24.47
CA SER A 66 4.74 21.52 -24.87
C SER A 66 5.84 20.49 -24.66
N TYR A 67 5.81 19.72 -23.56
CA TYR A 67 6.79 18.65 -23.33
C TYR A 67 6.66 17.50 -24.33
N PHE A 68 5.46 17.06 -24.67
CA PHE A 68 5.27 16.03 -25.69
C PHE A 68 5.81 16.49 -27.06
N THR A 69 5.55 17.75 -27.41
CA THR A 69 6.06 18.37 -28.65
C THR A 69 7.59 18.42 -28.65
N GLU A 70 8.19 18.87 -27.53
CA GLU A 70 9.62 18.99 -27.36
C GLU A 70 10.33 17.63 -27.41
N PHE A 71 9.73 16.59 -26.83
CA PHE A 71 10.30 15.24 -26.84
C PHE A 71 10.04 14.47 -28.13
N GLY A 72 9.29 15.04 -29.07
CA GLY A 72 8.92 14.39 -30.33
C GLY A 72 8.03 13.17 -30.13
N VAL A 73 7.21 13.17 -29.07
CA VAL A 73 6.26 12.09 -28.75
C VAL A 73 4.87 12.54 -29.16
N ASP A 74 4.20 11.79 -30.04
CA ASP A 74 2.81 12.09 -30.40
C ASP A 74 1.89 11.79 -29.22
N ARG A 75 1.19 12.80 -28.72
CA ARG A 75 0.22 12.65 -27.64
C ARG A 75 -0.92 11.68 -28.00
N ASN A 76 -1.32 11.63 -29.27
CA ASN A 76 -2.51 10.88 -29.69
C ASN A 76 -2.24 9.38 -29.66
N GLU A 77 -0.98 8.99 -29.87
CA GLU A 77 -0.50 7.62 -29.71
C GLU A 77 -0.21 7.26 -28.24
N ASN A 78 -0.16 8.25 -27.35
CA ASN A 78 0.35 8.12 -25.98
C ASN A 78 -0.57 8.81 -24.93
N LEU A 79 -1.89 8.76 -25.14
CA LEU A 79 -2.86 9.50 -24.34
C LEU A 79 -2.82 9.17 -22.84
N SER A 80 -2.54 7.91 -22.49
CA SER A 80 -2.42 7.47 -21.09
C SER A 80 -1.26 8.16 -20.38
N VAL A 81 -0.08 8.15 -21.01
CA VAL A 81 1.11 8.85 -20.50
C VAL A 81 0.87 10.36 -20.45
N PHE A 82 0.23 10.91 -21.48
CA PHE A 82 -0.08 12.34 -21.55
C PHE A 82 -0.97 12.79 -20.38
N HIS A 83 -2.07 12.09 -20.11
CA HIS A 83 -2.97 12.46 -19.02
C HIS A 83 -2.36 12.24 -17.64
N PHE A 84 -1.61 11.15 -17.45
CA PHE A 84 -0.87 10.93 -16.21
C PHE A 84 0.11 12.09 -15.96
N TRP A 85 0.89 12.48 -16.97
CA TRP A 85 1.82 13.60 -16.87
C TRP A 85 1.12 14.94 -16.63
N ALA A 86 -0.01 15.17 -17.30
CA ALA A 86 -0.81 16.39 -17.14
C ALA A 86 -1.39 16.51 -15.72
N LEU A 87 -1.80 15.40 -15.09
CA LEU A 87 -2.22 15.38 -13.69
C LEU A 87 -1.06 15.76 -12.76
N LEU A 88 0.14 15.22 -12.98
CA LEU A 88 1.32 15.57 -12.18
C LEU A 88 1.66 17.06 -12.30
N ILE A 89 1.62 17.62 -13.51
CA ILE A 89 1.81 19.07 -13.73
C ILE A 89 0.75 19.87 -12.96
N ALA A 90 -0.52 19.49 -13.06
CA ALA A 90 -1.60 20.21 -12.41
C ALA A 90 -1.49 20.15 -10.87
N ILE A 91 -1.13 18.98 -10.32
CA ILE A 91 -0.83 18.82 -8.90
C ILE A 91 0.33 19.74 -8.51
N ASP A 92 1.41 19.72 -9.30
CA ASP A 92 2.60 20.53 -9.04
C ASP A 92 2.29 22.02 -8.97
N GLN A 93 1.56 22.55 -9.97
CA GLN A 93 1.13 23.94 -10.02
C GLN A 93 0.25 24.31 -8.82
N ASN A 94 -0.70 23.44 -8.47
CA ASN A 94 -1.58 23.69 -7.32
C ASN A 94 -0.80 23.74 -6.01
N LEU A 95 0.13 22.80 -5.80
CA LEU A 95 1.00 22.75 -4.62
C LEU A 95 1.89 24.00 -4.53
N GLN A 96 2.49 24.46 -5.65
CA GLN A 96 3.29 25.69 -5.68
C GLN A 96 2.45 26.92 -5.31
N ASN A 97 1.28 27.08 -5.94
CA ASN A 97 0.40 28.24 -5.73
C ASN A 97 -0.06 28.39 -4.29
N HIS A 98 -0.10 27.28 -3.55
CA HIS A 98 -0.54 27.24 -2.17
C HIS A 98 0.61 27.09 -1.16
N GLY A 99 1.86 27.30 -1.60
CA GLY A 99 3.02 27.32 -0.70
C GLY A 99 3.32 25.97 -0.06
N PHE A 100 2.99 24.86 -0.73
CA PHE A 100 3.46 23.55 -0.31
C PHE A 100 4.99 23.51 -0.39
N THR A 101 5.62 23.28 0.76
CA THR A 101 7.09 23.37 0.93
C THR A 101 7.70 22.07 1.46
N ARG A 102 6.90 21.02 1.65
CA ARG A 102 7.37 19.74 2.18
C ARG A 102 8.16 18.98 1.10
N ASP A 103 9.34 18.51 1.47
CA ASP A 103 10.17 17.61 0.66
C ASP A 103 9.74 16.16 0.89
N ASP A 104 8.45 15.89 0.64
CA ASP A 104 7.87 14.57 0.78
C ASP A 104 8.39 13.63 -0.32
N ASN A 105 8.69 12.38 0.02
CA ASN A 105 9.14 11.38 -0.96
C ASN A 105 7.93 10.70 -1.65
N ILE A 106 7.11 11.47 -2.35
CA ILE A 106 5.75 11.11 -2.84
C ILE A 106 5.63 9.71 -3.45
N PHE A 107 6.61 9.28 -4.24
CA PHE A 107 6.61 8.01 -4.98
C PHE A 107 7.67 7.02 -4.49
N ALA A 108 8.05 7.07 -3.21
CA ALA A 108 9.06 6.16 -2.65
C ALA A 108 8.75 4.68 -2.92
N PHE A 109 7.47 4.29 -2.89
CA PHE A 109 7.04 2.92 -3.17
C PHE A 109 7.44 2.40 -4.55
N MET A 110 7.50 3.28 -5.57
CA MET A 110 7.91 2.87 -6.92
C MET A 110 9.40 2.53 -6.99
N VAL A 111 10.22 3.14 -6.14
CA VAL A 111 11.66 2.88 -6.05
C VAL A 111 11.91 1.58 -5.30
N THR A 112 11.18 1.36 -4.21
CA THR A 112 11.45 0.24 -3.30
C THR A 112 10.80 -1.07 -3.74
N GLN A 113 9.65 -1.02 -4.43
CA GLN A 113 8.84 -2.21 -4.69
C GLN A 113 8.63 -2.38 -6.19
N LYS A 114 8.91 -3.60 -6.69
CA LYS A 114 8.50 -3.98 -8.05
C LYS A 114 7.01 -4.21 -8.07
N PHE A 115 6.33 -3.70 -9.09
CA PHE A 115 4.89 -3.87 -9.25
C PHE A 115 4.45 -5.34 -9.11
N ASN A 116 5.24 -6.27 -9.67
CA ASN A 116 4.89 -7.68 -9.70
C ASN A 116 5.05 -8.42 -8.36
N ASP A 117 5.82 -7.87 -7.43
CA ASP A 117 6.17 -8.55 -6.17
C ASP A 117 5.18 -8.21 -5.04
N VAL A 118 4.30 -7.23 -5.25
CA VAL A 118 3.30 -6.79 -4.28
C VAL A 118 2.19 -7.83 -4.15
N GLN A 119 2.01 -8.39 -2.94
CA GLN A 119 0.92 -9.32 -2.60
C GLN A 119 0.01 -8.83 -1.49
N VAL A 120 0.49 -7.90 -0.66
CA VAL A 120 -0.26 -7.30 0.43
C VAL A 120 -0.20 -5.78 0.29
N VAL A 121 -1.36 -5.13 0.35
CA VAL A 121 -1.51 -3.68 0.21
C VAL A 121 -2.23 -3.16 1.44
N ILE A 122 -1.60 -2.21 2.15
CA ILE A 122 -2.22 -1.46 3.25
C ILE A 122 -2.50 -0.05 2.74
N ILE A 123 -3.77 0.33 2.77
CA ILE A 123 -4.28 1.57 2.20
C ILE A 123 -4.61 2.53 3.35
N GLY A 124 -3.86 3.62 3.42
CA GLY A 124 -4.14 4.79 4.26
C GLY A 124 -4.85 5.90 3.47
N ASN A 125 -5.19 6.99 4.17
CA ASN A 125 -5.93 8.09 3.57
C ASN A 125 -4.99 9.15 2.96
N ASP A 126 -4.33 9.92 3.81
CA ASP A 126 -3.45 11.03 3.44
C ASP A 126 -2.26 11.13 4.42
N PRO A 127 -1.14 11.80 4.04
CA PRO A 127 -0.02 11.98 4.93
C PRO A 127 -0.42 12.88 6.11
N HIS A 128 0.22 12.67 7.26
CA HIS A 128 -0.02 13.50 8.44
C HIS A 128 0.30 14.97 8.18
N GLU A 129 -0.52 15.89 8.69
CA GLU A 129 -0.39 17.33 8.44
C GLU A 129 0.99 17.89 8.79
N SER A 130 1.50 17.56 9.99
CA SER A 130 2.72 18.16 10.55
C SER A 130 4.01 17.36 10.33
N GLU A 131 3.94 16.13 9.81
CA GLU A 131 5.10 15.25 9.66
C GLU A 131 5.43 15.08 8.18
N LEU A 132 6.71 15.04 7.83
CA LEU A 132 7.13 14.70 6.46
C LEU A 132 6.62 13.31 6.07
N SER A 133 6.24 13.15 4.81
CA SER A 133 5.82 11.87 4.26
C SER A 133 7.04 11.13 3.72
N SER A 134 7.22 9.89 4.18
CA SER A 134 8.22 8.97 3.65
C SER A 134 7.87 8.44 2.25
N GLY A 135 6.67 8.76 1.74
CA GLY A 135 6.11 8.14 0.52
C GLY A 135 5.36 6.84 0.76
N PHE A 136 5.33 6.38 2.01
CA PHE A 136 4.66 5.17 2.45
C PHE A 136 3.62 5.51 3.51
N ALA A 137 2.43 4.93 3.43
CA ALA A 137 1.40 5.12 4.45
C ALA A 137 1.90 4.66 5.82
N PHE A 138 1.60 5.42 6.88
CA PHE A 138 1.96 5.17 8.29
C PHE A 138 3.48 5.19 8.61
N HIS A 139 4.34 4.81 7.68
CA HIS A 139 5.78 4.69 7.87
C HIS A 139 6.47 6.04 8.12
N ASN A 140 7.28 6.11 9.17
CA ASN A 140 7.96 7.29 9.69
C ASN A 140 7.02 8.48 10.00
N SER A 141 5.71 8.22 10.09
CA SER A 141 4.73 9.19 10.54
C SER A 141 4.51 9.00 12.04
N LYS A 142 5.11 9.87 12.86
CA LYS A 142 5.11 9.78 14.33
C LYS A 142 3.75 10.11 14.95
N CYS A 143 2.75 9.29 14.66
CA CYS A 143 1.37 9.49 15.08
C CYS A 143 0.80 8.24 15.75
N ASP A 144 -0.31 8.41 16.47
CA ASP A 144 -0.96 7.32 17.19
C ASP A 144 -1.50 6.23 16.27
N SER A 145 -1.85 6.59 15.03
CA SER A 145 -2.24 5.63 14.00
C SER A 145 -1.18 4.55 13.78
N THR A 146 0.09 4.93 13.63
CA THR A 146 1.17 3.97 13.42
C THR A 146 1.49 3.19 14.69
N ARG A 147 1.45 3.83 15.87
CA ARG A 147 1.65 3.15 17.15
C ARG A 147 0.58 2.09 17.43
N ASN A 148 -0.68 2.39 17.11
CA ASN A 148 -1.80 1.47 17.28
C ASN A 148 -1.75 0.32 16.27
N LEU A 149 -1.27 0.58 15.04
CA LEU A 149 -1.02 -0.45 14.03
C LEU A 149 0.02 -1.47 14.53
N ILE A 150 1.14 -0.99 15.07
CA ILE A 150 2.18 -1.83 15.68
C ILE A 150 1.64 -2.58 16.92
N GLY A 151 0.86 -1.90 17.77
CA GLY A 151 0.21 -2.52 18.93
C GLY A 151 -0.76 -3.65 18.53
N SER A 152 -1.44 -3.51 17.40
CA SER A 152 -2.37 -4.55 16.89
C SER A 152 -1.62 -5.81 16.44
N VAL A 153 -0.41 -5.68 15.87
CA VAL A 153 0.45 -6.85 15.60
C VAL A 153 0.83 -7.56 16.89
N GLN A 154 1.28 -6.80 17.90
CA GLN A 154 1.65 -7.37 19.19
C GLN A 154 0.49 -8.15 19.83
N TYR A 155 -0.72 -7.58 19.77
CA TYR A 155 -1.94 -8.22 20.24
C TYR A 155 -2.20 -9.56 19.54
N GLU A 156 -2.21 -9.55 18.21
CA GLU A 156 -2.50 -10.74 17.41
C GLU A 156 -1.46 -11.86 17.62
N MET A 157 -0.16 -11.53 17.61
CA MET A 157 0.90 -12.54 17.79
C MET A 157 0.86 -13.16 19.19
N ASN A 158 0.61 -12.36 20.23
CA ASN A 158 0.44 -12.88 21.58
C ASN A 158 -0.83 -13.74 21.73
N LEU A 159 -1.92 -13.40 21.04
CA LEU A 159 -3.16 -14.18 21.06
C LEU A 159 -2.94 -15.59 20.49
N ILE A 160 -2.17 -15.73 19.42
CA ILE A 160 -1.89 -17.04 18.81
C ILE A 160 -0.79 -17.80 19.54
N SER A 161 0.09 -17.15 20.32
CA SER A 161 1.17 -17.82 21.06
C SER A 161 0.73 -18.37 22.44
N VAL A 162 -0.50 -18.11 22.89
CA VAL A 162 -0.98 -18.55 24.22
C VAL A 162 -0.93 -20.08 24.35
N GLY A 163 -0.30 -20.57 25.42
CA GLY A 163 -0.25 -21.99 25.76
C GLY A 163 0.97 -22.73 25.20
N GLU A 164 1.74 -22.10 24.32
CA GLU A 164 3.02 -22.62 23.81
C GLU A 164 4.17 -22.09 24.65
N ASN A 165 4.94 -22.98 25.27
CA ASN A 165 6.17 -22.57 25.93
C ASN A 165 7.23 -22.27 24.86
N GLU A 166 7.89 -21.11 24.97
CA GLU A 166 9.01 -20.72 24.09
C GLU A 166 8.62 -20.49 22.61
N SER A 167 7.37 -20.08 22.33
CA SER A 167 6.94 -19.71 20.98
C SER A 167 7.72 -18.49 20.46
N PRO A 168 8.33 -18.53 19.26
CA PRO A 168 8.94 -17.36 18.62
C PRO A 168 7.93 -16.26 18.20
N LEU A 169 6.62 -16.49 18.38
CA LEU A 169 5.56 -15.49 18.20
C LEU A 169 5.23 -14.72 19.49
N GLN A 170 5.69 -15.22 20.65
CA GLN A 170 5.42 -14.59 21.93
C GLN A 170 6.27 -13.32 22.10
N LEU A 171 5.61 -12.24 22.48
CA LEU A 171 6.20 -10.91 22.60
C LEU A 171 6.04 -10.36 24.02
N ASP A 172 7.13 -9.82 24.55
CA ASP A 172 7.07 -8.98 25.75
C ASP A 172 6.54 -7.57 25.43
N ASP A 173 6.16 -6.82 26.47
CA ASP A 173 5.60 -5.48 26.33
C ASP A 173 6.60 -4.46 25.73
N GLY A 174 7.91 -4.74 25.85
CA GLY A 174 8.99 -3.83 25.46
C GLY A 174 9.51 -4.03 24.04
N PHE A 175 9.15 -5.13 23.39
CA PHE A 175 9.73 -5.58 22.11
C PHE A 175 9.65 -4.54 20.99
N TYR A 176 8.58 -3.72 20.96
CA TYR A 176 8.36 -2.71 19.93
C TYR A 176 8.58 -1.26 20.39
N THR A 177 9.24 -1.01 21.52
CA THR A 177 9.45 0.36 22.02
C THR A 177 10.07 1.26 20.94
N ASP A 178 11.19 0.85 20.36
CA ASP A 178 11.91 1.63 19.34
C ASP A 178 11.10 1.80 18.05
N ALA A 179 10.36 0.77 17.64
CA ALA A 179 9.52 0.81 16.44
C ALA A 179 8.31 1.74 16.63
N LYS A 180 7.70 1.76 17.82
CA LYS A 180 6.60 2.69 18.16
C LYS A 180 7.09 4.14 18.27
N ASP A 181 8.30 4.36 18.77
CA ASP A 181 8.87 5.70 18.91
C ASP A 181 9.23 6.32 17.55
N ASN A 182 9.81 5.51 16.65
CA ASN A 182 10.22 5.97 15.33
C ASN A 182 9.15 5.79 14.25
N CYS A 183 8.10 4.99 14.53
CA CYS A 183 7.06 4.63 13.57
C CYS A 183 7.64 4.00 12.28
N ASP A 184 8.73 3.26 12.43
CA ASP A 184 9.46 2.63 11.34
C ASP A 184 8.79 1.32 10.93
N LEU A 185 8.44 1.17 9.65
CA LEU A 185 7.78 0.02 9.05
C LEU A 185 8.64 -0.58 7.93
N SER A 186 9.95 -0.27 7.91
CA SER A 186 10.89 -0.69 6.85
C SER A 186 10.95 -2.21 6.70
N GLY A 187 10.77 -2.95 7.80
CA GLY A 187 10.72 -4.40 7.78
C GLY A 187 9.52 -4.95 6.99
N TRP A 188 8.36 -4.28 7.01
CA TRP A 188 7.21 -4.66 6.17
C TRP A 188 7.44 -4.27 4.71
N ILE A 189 7.97 -3.06 4.48
CA ILE A 189 8.28 -2.57 3.13
C ILE A 189 9.25 -3.52 2.42
N SER A 190 10.30 -3.98 3.12
CA SER A 190 11.29 -4.94 2.61
C SER A 190 10.73 -6.32 2.28
N GLN A 191 9.53 -6.63 2.80
CA GLN A 191 8.78 -7.86 2.52
C GLN A 191 7.72 -7.67 1.44
N ASN A 192 7.80 -6.58 0.66
CA ASN A 192 6.85 -6.21 -0.41
C ASN A 192 5.41 -5.97 0.07
N VAL A 193 5.23 -5.54 1.33
CA VAL A 193 3.96 -4.96 1.79
C VAL A 193 3.88 -3.54 1.26
N LEU A 194 2.98 -3.27 0.32
CA LEU A 194 2.77 -1.93 -0.22
C LEU A 194 1.97 -1.09 0.77
N LEU A 195 2.61 -0.05 1.32
CA LEU A 195 1.97 0.93 2.19
C LEU A 195 1.67 2.19 1.37
N ILE A 196 0.42 2.40 0.97
CA ILE A 196 0.04 3.49 0.06
C ILE A 196 -1.10 4.33 0.63
N ASN A 197 -0.98 5.65 0.55
CA ASN A 197 -2.09 6.56 0.83
C ASN A 197 -2.90 6.79 -0.45
N ILE A 198 -4.21 6.96 -0.35
CA ILE A 198 -5.04 7.38 -1.49
C ILE A 198 -4.69 8.79 -1.96
N ILE A 199 -4.29 9.66 -1.03
CA ILE A 199 -3.79 11.01 -1.31
C ILE A 199 -2.30 11.02 -0.95
N LEU A 200 -1.42 11.36 -1.90
CA LEU A 200 0.04 11.23 -1.66
C LEU A 200 0.71 12.48 -1.07
N THR A 201 0.02 13.63 -1.09
CA THR A 201 0.49 14.88 -0.47
C THR A 201 -0.57 15.44 0.43
N TYR A 202 -0.20 15.84 1.65
CA TYR A 202 -1.12 16.59 2.50
C TYR A 202 -1.35 17.98 1.92
N SER A 203 -2.63 18.34 1.71
CA SER A 203 -2.98 19.59 1.06
C SER A 203 -4.34 20.06 1.58
N ARG A 204 -4.34 21.05 2.49
CA ARG A 204 -5.55 21.48 3.19
C ARG A 204 -6.50 22.20 2.22
N ASN A 205 -7.71 21.69 2.05
CA ASN A 205 -8.80 22.30 1.27
C ASN A 205 -8.52 22.47 -0.25
N TYR A 206 -7.85 21.50 -0.90
CA TYR A 206 -7.66 21.51 -2.36
C TYR A 206 -8.36 20.32 -3.03
N PRO A 207 -9.68 20.43 -3.32
CA PRO A 207 -10.47 19.33 -3.90
C PRO A 207 -9.88 18.75 -5.18
N PHE A 208 -9.29 19.61 -6.03
CA PHE A 208 -8.63 19.19 -7.25
C PHE A 208 -7.45 18.24 -6.99
N VAL A 209 -6.55 18.59 -6.06
CA VAL A 209 -5.37 17.77 -5.74
C VAL A 209 -5.78 16.46 -5.12
N THR A 210 -6.77 16.49 -4.22
CA THR A 210 -7.38 15.28 -3.66
C THR A 210 -7.90 14.34 -4.76
N GLU A 211 -8.64 14.88 -5.73
CA GLU A 211 -9.22 14.09 -6.81
C GLU A 211 -8.15 13.60 -7.80
N ALA A 212 -7.17 14.43 -8.15
CA ALA A 212 -6.06 14.04 -9.00
C ALA A 212 -5.24 12.90 -8.37
N TRP A 213 -5.00 12.96 -7.06
CA TRP A 213 -4.35 11.85 -6.36
C TRP A 213 -5.19 10.59 -6.32
N LYS A 214 -6.49 10.68 -6.03
CA LYS A 214 -7.40 9.52 -6.09
C LYS A 214 -7.38 8.83 -7.46
N ASN A 215 -7.31 9.60 -8.53
CA ASN A 215 -7.19 9.06 -9.89
C ASN A 215 -5.86 8.30 -10.08
N ILE A 216 -4.74 8.87 -9.63
CA ILE A 216 -3.41 8.26 -9.74
C ILE A 216 -3.29 7.00 -8.86
N THR A 217 -3.64 7.09 -7.58
CA THR A 217 -3.51 5.98 -6.62
C THR A 217 -4.56 4.90 -6.86
N GLY A 218 -5.79 5.30 -7.21
CA GLY A 218 -6.86 4.40 -7.64
C GLY A 218 -6.46 3.59 -8.87
N PHE A 219 -5.74 4.20 -9.82
CA PHE A 219 -5.15 3.45 -10.93
C PHE A 219 -4.18 2.37 -10.44
N PHE A 220 -3.21 2.70 -9.58
CA PHE A 220 -2.25 1.72 -9.07
C PHE A 220 -2.93 0.56 -8.33
N ILE A 221 -3.91 0.86 -7.48
CA ILE A 221 -4.68 -0.16 -6.75
C ILE A 221 -5.50 -1.02 -7.71
N LYS A 222 -6.19 -0.41 -8.70
CA LYS A 222 -6.92 -1.15 -9.73
C LYS A 222 -6.00 -2.07 -10.52
N ARG A 223 -4.79 -1.60 -10.87
CA ARG A 223 -3.82 -2.42 -11.59
C ARG A 223 -3.33 -3.60 -10.76
N LEU A 224 -3.11 -3.41 -9.47
CA LEU A 224 -2.80 -4.52 -8.57
C LEU A 224 -3.96 -5.50 -8.48
N ASN A 225 -5.20 -5.02 -8.34
CA ASN A 225 -6.40 -5.86 -8.38
C ASN A 225 -6.47 -6.69 -9.67
N ASP A 226 -6.38 -6.05 -10.82
CA ASP A 226 -6.58 -6.71 -12.10
C ASP A 226 -5.41 -7.62 -12.51
N SER A 227 -4.19 -7.35 -12.03
CA SER A 227 -2.96 -8.10 -12.42
C SER A 227 -2.53 -9.17 -11.43
N ARG A 228 -2.88 -9.03 -10.15
CA ARG A 228 -2.62 -10.07 -9.15
C ARG A 228 -3.82 -11.01 -9.12
N ASN A 229 -3.57 -12.27 -8.77
CA ASN A 229 -4.61 -13.15 -8.28
C ASN A 229 -4.35 -13.35 -6.79
N SER A 230 -5.34 -13.49 -5.92
CA SER A 230 -5.14 -13.84 -4.51
C SER A 230 -4.18 -12.91 -3.77
N ALA A 231 -4.39 -11.60 -3.94
CA ALA A 231 -3.72 -10.55 -3.16
C ALA A 231 -4.58 -10.15 -1.95
N VAL A 232 -3.98 -9.46 -0.99
CA VAL A 232 -4.66 -8.96 0.21
C VAL A 232 -4.66 -7.44 0.23
N PHE A 233 -5.83 -6.84 0.44
CA PHE A 233 -6.01 -5.40 0.58
C PHE A 233 -6.58 -5.09 1.97
N MET A 234 -5.82 -4.35 2.78
CA MET A 234 -6.24 -3.81 4.07
C MET A 234 -6.59 -2.33 3.93
N LEU A 235 -7.83 -1.97 4.24
CA LEU A 235 -8.37 -0.64 4.05
C LEU A 235 -8.58 -0.02 5.44
N LEU A 236 -7.79 1.00 5.77
CA LEU A 236 -7.74 1.55 7.12
C LEU A 236 -8.48 2.88 7.20
N GLY A 237 -9.70 2.86 7.77
CA GLY A 237 -10.48 4.07 7.99
C GLY A 237 -11.18 4.64 6.76
N MET A 238 -11.21 3.86 5.68
CA MET A 238 -11.85 4.25 4.43
C MET A 238 -13.01 3.29 4.18
N ASP A 239 -14.19 3.85 3.96
CA ASP A 239 -15.29 3.12 3.34
C ASP A 239 -14.96 3.04 1.84
N VAL A 240 -14.55 1.86 1.36
CA VAL A 240 -14.21 1.68 -0.05
C VAL A 240 -15.48 1.42 -0.84
N SER A 241 -16.28 2.48 -0.90
CA SER A 241 -16.97 2.91 -2.11
C SER A 241 -16.01 3.69 -3.02
N ILE A 242 -14.72 3.34 -3.05
CA ILE A 242 -13.88 3.66 -4.20
C ILE A 242 -14.38 2.73 -5.29
N HIS A 243 -15.37 3.23 -6.02
CA HIS A 243 -15.82 2.61 -7.22
C HIS A 243 -14.82 2.92 -8.32
N ASP A 244 -14.88 2.17 -9.42
CA ASP A 244 -14.32 2.63 -10.68
C ASP A 244 -14.80 4.06 -11.01
N LYS A 245 -14.17 4.69 -12.00
CA LYS A 245 -14.49 6.06 -12.45
C LYS A 245 -15.97 6.34 -12.71
N ASN A 246 -16.80 5.31 -12.86
CA ASN A 246 -18.23 5.39 -13.16
C ASN A 246 -19.14 5.15 -11.94
N GLY A 247 -18.59 4.84 -10.76
CA GLY A 247 -19.42 4.52 -9.59
C GLY A 247 -20.03 3.12 -9.62
N THR A 248 -19.65 2.27 -10.60
CA THR A 248 -20.40 1.08 -10.98
C THR A 248 -19.79 -0.22 -10.45
N GLU A 249 -18.46 -0.30 -10.33
CA GLU A 249 -17.77 -1.52 -9.89
C GLU A 249 -16.86 -1.24 -8.69
N PRO A 250 -16.76 -2.15 -7.71
CA PRO A 250 -15.80 -2.00 -6.61
C PRO A 250 -14.37 -2.06 -7.14
N LEU A 251 -13.48 -1.19 -6.63
CA LEU A 251 -12.07 -1.16 -7.01
C LEU A 251 -11.33 -2.49 -6.77
N ILE A 252 -11.81 -3.27 -5.79
CA ILE A 252 -11.24 -4.55 -5.37
C ILE A 252 -12.28 -5.65 -5.56
N ASN A 253 -11.91 -6.69 -6.33
CA ASN A 253 -12.73 -7.88 -6.54
C ASN A 253 -12.56 -8.87 -5.38
N CYS A 254 -13.56 -8.94 -4.49
CA CYS A 254 -13.53 -9.83 -3.34
C CYS A 254 -13.66 -11.33 -3.68
N GLU A 255 -13.98 -11.70 -4.92
CA GLU A 255 -13.97 -13.11 -5.35
C GLU A 255 -12.53 -13.63 -5.57
N THR A 256 -11.64 -12.74 -6.04
CA THR A 256 -10.25 -13.06 -6.37
C THR A 256 -9.26 -12.63 -5.30
N HIS A 257 -9.64 -11.70 -4.42
CA HIS A 257 -8.77 -11.10 -3.39
C HIS A 257 -9.40 -11.16 -2.00
N LEU A 258 -8.55 -11.10 -0.97
CA LEU A 258 -9.01 -10.80 0.38
C LEU A 258 -9.08 -9.29 0.58
N LYS A 259 -10.27 -8.79 0.96
CA LYS A 259 -10.47 -7.39 1.36
C LYS A 259 -10.76 -7.33 2.86
N LEU A 260 -9.93 -6.62 3.61
CA LEU A 260 -10.07 -6.39 5.05
C LEU A 260 -10.36 -4.90 5.30
N GLU A 261 -11.58 -4.59 5.70
CA GLU A 261 -11.99 -3.24 6.09
C GLU A 261 -11.93 -3.06 7.60
N LEU A 262 -11.21 -2.03 8.05
CA LEU A 262 -10.93 -1.73 9.45
C LEU A 262 -11.21 -0.25 9.72
N TYR A 263 -11.58 0.10 10.95
CA TYR A 263 -11.60 1.52 11.33
C TYR A 263 -10.17 2.08 11.31
N HIS A 264 -10.03 3.40 11.12
CA HIS A 264 -8.71 4.04 11.07
C HIS A 264 -7.97 3.80 12.39
N PRO A 265 -6.70 3.36 12.41
CA PRO A 265 -6.01 3.04 13.65
C PRO A 265 -5.82 4.26 14.57
N GLY A 266 -5.84 5.48 14.04
CA GLY A 266 -5.89 6.72 14.84
C GLY A 266 -7.24 6.98 15.53
N ASN A 267 -8.31 6.33 15.08
CA ASN A 267 -9.65 6.37 15.67
C ASN A 267 -9.92 5.12 16.52
N TYR A 268 -8.90 4.54 17.16
CA TYR A 268 -9.01 3.29 17.94
C TYR A 268 -10.18 3.27 18.94
N TRP A 269 -10.53 4.43 19.48
CA TRP A 269 -11.64 4.62 20.41
C TRP A 269 -13.04 4.44 19.79
N GLN A 270 -13.17 4.56 18.46
CA GLN A 270 -14.42 4.31 17.74
C GLN A 270 -14.60 2.81 17.54
N GLN A 271 -15.14 2.13 18.56
CA GLN A 271 -15.43 0.70 18.53
C GLN A 271 -16.60 0.38 17.59
N ILE A 272 -16.35 0.39 16.29
CA ILE A 272 -17.31 -0.10 15.30
C ILE A 272 -17.13 -1.62 15.22
N LYS A 273 -18.04 -2.36 15.85
CA LYS A 273 -17.94 -3.82 16.04
C LYS A 273 -17.57 -4.61 14.77
N ASN A 274 -18.07 -4.18 13.61
CA ASN A 274 -17.86 -4.85 12.32
C ASN A 274 -16.57 -4.44 11.60
N LEU A 275 -15.82 -3.47 12.12
CA LEU A 275 -14.55 -2.96 11.56
C LEU A 275 -13.40 -3.05 12.58
N SER A 276 -13.60 -3.83 13.66
CA SER A 276 -12.63 -3.92 14.75
C SER A 276 -11.41 -4.75 14.39
N TRP A 277 -10.23 -4.28 14.81
CA TRP A 277 -8.96 -4.99 14.68
C TRP A 277 -8.97 -6.29 15.49
N GLU A 278 -9.45 -6.22 16.73
CA GLU A 278 -9.55 -7.35 17.65
C GLU A 278 -10.43 -8.49 17.08
N SER A 279 -11.55 -8.16 16.44
CA SER A 279 -12.45 -9.19 15.89
C SER A 279 -12.04 -9.69 14.51
N LYS A 280 -11.33 -8.89 13.72
CA LYS A 280 -10.92 -9.24 12.34
C LYS A 280 -9.55 -9.85 12.23
N LEU A 281 -8.70 -9.70 13.26
CA LEU A 281 -7.32 -10.21 13.30
C LEU A 281 -6.62 -10.09 11.94
N PRO A 282 -6.52 -8.88 11.36
CA PRO A 282 -6.13 -8.69 9.96
C PRO A 282 -4.75 -9.26 9.61
N PHE A 283 -3.79 -9.27 10.52
CA PHE A 283 -2.45 -9.77 10.24
C PHE A 283 -2.42 -11.29 10.14
N ILE A 284 -3.06 -11.97 11.09
CA ILE A 284 -3.25 -13.43 11.07
C ILE A 284 -4.05 -13.84 9.84
N ASN A 285 -5.19 -13.21 9.59
CA ASN A 285 -6.05 -13.57 8.47
C ASN A 285 -5.42 -13.30 7.10
N THR A 286 -4.53 -12.31 7.00
CA THR A 286 -3.72 -12.11 5.80
C THR A 286 -2.82 -13.31 5.53
N ASN A 287 -2.08 -13.75 6.55
CA ASN A 287 -1.17 -14.87 6.39
C ASN A 287 -1.92 -16.20 6.19
N LEU A 288 -3.04 -16.42 6.89
CA LEU A 288 -3.91 -17.59 6.69
C LEU A 288 -4.42 -17.62 5.25
N TYR A 289 -4.90 -16.50 4.72
CA TYR A 289 -5.38 -16.42 3.33
C TYR A 289 -4.26 -16.70 2.32
N LEU A 290 -3.06 -16.14 2.53
CA LEU A 290 -1.91 -16.41 1.67
C LEU A 290 -1.51 -17.89 1.73
N HIS A 291 -1.55 -18.51 2.91
CA HIS A 291 -1.30 -19.94 3.07
C HIS A 291 -2.33 -20.79 2.31
N GLN A 292 -3.63 -20.51 2.49
CA GLN A 292 -4.74 -21.21 1.82
C GLN A 292 -4.72 -21.08 0.28
N ARG A 293 -4.07 -20.05 -0.25
CA ARG A 293 -3.96 -19.79 -1.69
C ARG A 293 -2.65 -20.32 -2.29
N ASP A 294 -1.99 -21.24 -1.61
CA ASP A 294 -0.67 -21.80 -1.98
C ASP A 294 0.42 -20.73 -2.17
N LYS A 295 0.28 -19.62 -1.44
CA LYS A 295 1.19 -18.47 -1.45
C LYS A 295 1.93 -18.33 -0.13
N ALA A 296 2.22 -19.44 0.54
CA ALA A 296 2.94 -19.44 1.81
C ALA A 296 4.33 -18.76 1.72
N ASN A 297 4.95 -18.70 0.53
CA ASN A 297 6.21 -17.97 0.31
C ASN A 297 6.06 -16.44 0.34
N TYR A 298 4.83 -15.93 0.25
CA TYR A 298 4.50 -14.51 0.33
C TYR A 298 3.91 -14.10 1.68
N MET A 299 3.83 -15.03 2.65
CA MET A 299 3.45 -14.70 4.01
C MET A 299 4.39 -13.63 4.57
N VAL A 300 3.79 -12.71 5.32
CA VAL A 300 4.49 -11.56 5.89
C VAL A 300 4.85 -11.88 7.33
N ASP A 301 6.12 -11.69 7.66
CA ASP A 301 6.52 -11.68 9.06
C ASP A 301 6.17 -10.32 9.67
N TRP A 302 4.98 -10.24 10.25
CA TRP A 302 4.44 -9.02 10.85
C TRP A 302 5.28 -8.52 12.02
N MET A 303 6.05 -9.41 12.67
CA MET A 303 6.95 -9.04 13.77
C MET A 303 8.23 -8.34 13.31
N SER A 304 8.61 -8.49 12.05
CA SER A 304 9.70 -7.75 11.43
C SER A 304 9.26 -6.34 11.06
N ILE A 305 9.09 -5.46 12.06
CA ILE A 305 8.51 -4.13 11.88
C ILE A 305 9.51 -3.12 11.31
N ASN A 306 10.61 -2.84 12.01
CA ASN A 306 11.65 -1.91 11.56
C ASN A 306 12.74 -2.57 10.71
N SER A 307 12.93 -3.88 10.84
CA SER A 307 13.89 -4.66 10.06
C SER A 307 13.48 -6.13 10.00
N VAL A 308 14.00 -6.87 9.02
CA VAL A 308 13.79 -8.32 8.96
C VAL A 308 14.59 -9.00 10.07
N LEU A 309 13.88 -9.60 11.01
CA LEU A 309 14.45 -10.32 12.14
C LEU A 309 14.99 -11.69 11.70
N THR A 310 16.08 -12.13 12.31
CA THR A 310 16.78 -13.39 11.99
C THR A 310 15.90 -14.64 12.18
N GLU A 311 14.93 -14.58 13.08
CA GLU A 311 14.02 -15.67 13.42
C GLU A 311 12.80 -15.76 12.49
N LYS A 312 12.75 -14.96 11.42
CA LYS A 312 11.62 -14.93 10.48
C LYS A 312 11.19 -16.34 10.04
N GLU A 313 12.14 -17.19 9.65
CA GLU A 313 11.80 -18.53 9.16
C GLU A 313 11.16 -19.40 10.25
N ASN A 314 11.64 -19.31 11.50
CA ASN A 314 11.06 -20.05 12.62
C ASN A 314 9.60 -19.65 12.85
N ARG A 315 9.30 -18.34 12.80
CA ARG A 315 7.92 -17.83 12.89
C ARG A 315 7.06 -18.27 11.72
N MET A 316 7.59 -18.25 10.50
CA MET A 316 6.85 -18.71 9.32
C MET A 316 6.55 -20.21 9.40
N ILE A 317 7.46 -21.03 9.94
CA ILE A 317 7.23 -22.46 10.18
C ILE A 317 6.11 -22.66 11.21
N GLU A 318 6.12 -21.94 12.33
CA GLU A 318 5.08 -22.05 13.35
C GLU A 318 3.71 -21.62 12.83
N LEU A 319 3.64 -20.48 12.12
CA LEU A 319 2.39 -20.02 11.51
C LEU A 319 1.84 -21.02 10.51
N ARG A 320 2.70 -21.62 9.67
CA ARG A 320 2.26 -22.65 8.71
C ARG A 320 1.69 -23.88 9.42
N LYS A 321 2.34 -24.36 10.48
CA LYS A 321 1.82 -25.47 11.30
C LYS A 321 0.46 -25.13 11.90
N LEU A 322 0.34 -23.95 12.50
CA LEU A 322 -0.93 -23.47 13.03
C LEU A 322 -2.03 -23.44 11.96
N PHE A 323 -1.72 -22.96 10.76
CA PHE A 323 -2.69 -22.91 9.66
C PHE A 323 -3.02 -24.29 9.08
N ASP A 324 -2.06 -25.21 9.01
CA ASP A 324 -2.29 -26.59 8.59
C ASP A 324 -3.26 -27.28 9.55
N ASP A 325 -3.10 -27.11 10.87
CA ASP A 325 -4.01 -27.65 11.87
C ASP A 325 -5.43 -27.09 11.71
N ILE A 326 -5.57 -25.78 11.45
CA ILE A 326 -6.85 -25.13 11.17
C ILE A 326 -7.53 -25.73 9.94
N ILE A 327 -6.79 -25.87 8.83
CA ILE A 327 -7.33 -26.37 7.56
C ILE A 327 -7.74 -27.86 7.67
N VAL A 328 -7.00 -28.66 8.45
CA VAL A 328 -7.29 -30.10 8.64
C VAL A 328 -8.59 -30.33 9.39
N GLU A 329 -8.86 -29.61 10.49
CA GLU A 329 -10.13 -29.73 11.24
C GLU A 329 -11.37 -29.46 10.35
N GLU A 330 -11.24 -28.55 9.39
CA GLU A 330 -12.31 -28.10 8.49
C GLU A 330 -12.73 -29.14 7.43
N THR A 331 -11.86 -30.11 7.10
CA THR A 331 -12.18 -31.16 6.11
C THR A 331 -13.19 -32.21 6.61
N SER A 332 -13.55 -32.17 7.91
CA SER A 332 -14.51 -33.09 8.53
C SER A 332 -15.99 -32.69 8.41
N GLY A 333 -16.32 -31.50 7.87
CA GLY A 333 -17.73 -31.11 7.71
C GLY A 333 -17.98 -29.67 7.25
N THR A 334 -17.98 -29.46 5.93
CA THR A 334 -18.64 -28.35 5.20
C THR A 334 -18.35 -26.92 5.66
N TRP A 335 -17.14 -26.42 5.41
CA TRP A 335 -16.94 -25.00 5.08
C TRP A 335 -16.04 -24.89 3.85
N ARG A 336 -16.53 -24.20 2.82
CA ARG A 336 -15.80 -23.90 1.57
C ARG A 336 -15.51 -22.40 1.43
N SER A 337 -15.54 -21.65 2.53
CA SER A 337 -15.26 -20.22 2.53
C SER A 337 -14.14 -19.92 3.51
N LEU A 338 -12.99 -19.47 3.02
CA LEU A 338 -12.25 -18.22 3.31
C LEU A 338 -12.68 -17.36 4.54
N SER A 339 -13.25 -17.94 5.59
CA SER A 339 -13.83 -17.18 6.70
C SER A 339 -12.72 -16.67 7.61
N ILE A 340 -12.69 -15.35 7.73
CA ILE A 340 -11.85 -14.61 8.67
C ILE A 340 -12.03 -15.21 10.07
N VAL A 341 -10.92 -15.60 10.69
CA VAL A 341 -10.86 -16.07 12.08
C VAL A 341 -10.97 -14.88 13.03
N ASN A 342 -11.74 -15.03 14.11
CA ASN A 342 -11.83 -14.08 15.21
C ASN A 342 -11.16 -14.64 16.48
N GLU A 343 -11.12 -13.85 17.57
CA GLU A 343 -10.48 -14.29 18.81
C GLU A 343 -11.02 -15.61 19.37
N ASP A 344 -12.34 -15.79 19.35
CA ASP A 344 -12.96 -17.01 19.86
C ASP A 344 -12.55 -18.22 19.01
N GLY A 345 -12.42 -18.03 17.68
CA GLY A 345 -11.85 -19.01 16.76
C GLY A 345 -10.43 -19.40 17.15
N VAL A 346 -9.53 -18.42 17.34
CA VAL A 346 -8.14 -18.69 17.76
C VAL A 346 -8.09 -19.43 19.11
N ARG A 347 -8.88 -19.00 20.09
CA ARG A 347 -8.94 -19.63 21.41
C ARG A 347 -9.50 -21.06 21.34
N GLN A 348 -10.41 -21.35 20.43
CA GLN A 348 -10.92 -22.70 20.21
C GLN A 348 -9.87 -23.61 19.56
N MET A 349 -9.14 -23.12 18.55
CA MET A 349 -8.06 -23.87 17.91
C MET A 349 -7.03 -24.35 18.93
N ARG A 350 -6.56 -23.43 19.79
CA ARG A 350 -5.55 -23.75 20.82
C ARG A 350 -6.04 -24.72 21.90
N LYS A 351 -7.36 -24.87 22.10
CA LYS A 351 -7.90 -25.90 23.00
C LYS A 351 -7.91 -27.29 22.36
N ASN A 352 -7.90 -27.37 21.04
CA ASN A 352 -7.98 -28.61 20.28
C ASN A 352 -6.61 -29.10 19.77
N SER A 353 -5.59 -28.22 19.73
CA SER A 353 -4.21 -28.61 19.47
C SER A 353 -3.73 -29.63 20.54
N PRO A 354 -3.21 -30.80 20.13
CA PRO A 354 -2.93 -31.94 21.02
C PRO A 354 -1.77 -31.74 22.00
#